data_AF-A0A970MLA9-F1
#
_entry.id   AF-A0A970MLA9-F1
#
_cell.length_a   1.000
_cell.length_b   1.000
_cell.length_c   1.000
_cell.angle_alpha   90.00
_cell.angle_beta   90.00
_cell.angle_gamma   90.00
#
_symmetry.space_group_name_H-M   'P 1'
#
loop_
_entity.id
_entity.type
_entity.pdbx_description
1 polymer ?
#
loop_
_entity_poly.entity_id
_entity_poly.type
_entity_poly.pdbx_seq_one_letter_code
_entity_poly.pdbx_strand_id
1 'polypeptide(L)'
;MDAAAQALKLGYFNLHGVKDGPNWYGQKDFTSANNGPDYPIALTPTMFDDKNPAPKLVFTEACYGANILEKQCDEALSLKLLDTGTQSFVGSTCVAYGSITPPLIAADYLANAFWQNVLEGMPAGYALMQAKLRLAEEMIKAQGFLDGEDQKTLLSFVLYGDPLAFHDGLQTMPKPQFRYKSYPKLKTISDYDMFSSSDESDLPKQVKKQVKKVVEKYLPGLENAQMNYKKSLDTAGEKSGSGTTNNHADAPDRYVVTLKKLVEENQPVAHQHYARMTFDKKGKLIKFTTSR
;
A
#
# COMPACT_ATOMS: atom_id res chain seq x y z
N MET A 1 24.55 36.52 10.12
CA MET A 1 24.58 35.38 9.18
C MET A 1 25.17 34.22 9.94
N ASP A 2 24.36 33.25 10.32
CA ASP A 2 24.86 31.91 10.64
C ASP A 2 23.98 30.94 9.88
N ALA A 3 24.38 30.70 8.63
CA ALA A 3 23.74 29.82 7.68
C ALA A 3 24.19 28.36 7.93
N ALA A 4 24.11 27.92 9.18
CA ALA A 4 24.40 26.55 9.57
C ALA A 4 23.08 25.76 9.69
N ALA A 5 22.72 25.14 8.56
CA ALA A 5 21.86 23.96 8.43
C ALA A 5 20.39 24.06 8.91
N GLN A 6 19.55 24.81 8.21
CA GLN A 6 18.12 24.47 8.19
C GLN A 6 17.85 23.39 7.13
N ALA A 7 18.47 22.22 7.33
CA ALA A 7 18.28 21.08 6.44
C ALA A 7 16.84 20.59 6.56
N LEU A 8 16.12 20.73 5.46
CA LEU A 8 14.78 20.23 5.20
C LEU A 8 14.77 18.71 5.48
N LYS A 9 13.96 18.23 6.43
CA LYS A 9 13.88 16.80 6.73
C LYS A 9 12.50 16.24 6.35
N LEU A 10 12.28 16.05 5.05
CA LEU A 10 11.19 15.19 4.56
C LEU A 10 11.72 13.75 4.51
N GLY A 11 10.94 12.79 5.00
CA GLY A 11 11.28 11.37 4.98
C GLY A 11 10.28 10.59 4.14
N TYR A 12 10.73 10.02 3.03
CA TYR A 12 9.96 9.06 2.25
C TYR A 12 10.63 7.70 2.30
N PHE A 13 9.87 6.69 2.71
CA PHE A 13 10.39 5.34 2.91
C PHE A 13 9.52 4.32 2.17
N ASN A 14 10.05 3.75 1.11
CA ASN A 14 9.47 2.59 0.42
C ASN A 14 10.31 1.36 0.82
N LEU A 15 9.90 0.74 1.92
CA LEU A 15 10.61 -0.33 2.61
C LEU A 15 9.63 -1.40 3.05
N HIS A 16 10.16 -2.57 3.41
CA HIS A 16 9.39 -3.66 4.01
C HIS A 16 9.13 -3.47 5.48
N GLY A 17 7.91 -3.79 5.89
CA GLY A 17 7.50 -3.79 7.28
C GLY A 17 6.80 -5.10 7.66
N VAL A 18 6.91 -5.45 8.93
CA VAL A 18 6.31 -6.68 9.49
C VAL A 18 5.43 -6.29 10.66
N LYS A 19 4.37 -7.07 10.91
CA LYS A 19 3.36 -6.74 11.93
C LYS A 19 3.98 -6.66 13.32
N ASP A 20 4.81 -7.65 13.65
CA ASP A 20 5.29 -7.94 15.00
C ASP A 20 6.77 -7.58 15.20
N GLY A 21 7.30 -6.66 14.37
CA GLY A 21 8.69 -6.23 14.45
C GLY A 21 8.83 -4.70 14.42
N PRO A 22 9.91 -4.15 15.04
CA PRO A 22 10.12 -2.71 15.12
C PRO A 22 10.81 -2.11 13.90
N ASN A 23 11.50 -2.93 13.11
CA ASN A 23 12.39 -2.48 12.05
C ASN A 23 11.68 -2.37 10.70
N TRP A 24 12.25 -1.56 9.81
CA TRP A 24 11.92 -1.59 8.39
C TRP A 24 13.12 -2.09 7.58
N TYR A 25 12.82 -2.78 6.49
CA TYR A 25 13.78 -3.61 5.79
C TYR A 25 13.90 -3.18 4.34
N GLY A 26 15.12 -3.17 3.82
CA GLY A 26 15.36 -3.07 2.39
C GLY A 26 15.02 -4.39 1.71
N GLN A 27 15.27 -4.46 0.41
CA GLN A 27 15.20 -5.68 -0.36
C GLN A 27 16.51 -5.86 -1.12
N LYS A 28 17.07 -7.06 -1.06
CA LYS A 28 18.26 -7.45 -1.80
C LYS A 28 18.02 -7.32 -3.30
N ASP A 29 19.04 -6.84 -4.00
CA ASP A 29 19.10 -6.94 -5.44
C ASP A 29 19.46 -8.39 -5.83
N PHE A 30 18.48 -9.14 -6.31
CA PHE A 30 18.65 -10.53 -6.75
C PHE A 30 19.53 -10.68 -8.00
N THR A 31 19.88 -9.59 -8.68
CA THR A 31 20.86 -9.61 -9.77
C THR A 31 22.31 -9.49 -9.27
N SER A 32 22.49 -9.07 -8.01
CA SER A 32 23.81 -8.93 -7.40
C SER A 32 24.34 -10.26 -6.86
N ALA A 33 25.65 -10.48 -6.97
CA ALA A 33 26.33 -11.65 -6.40
C ALA A 33 26.52 -11.55 -4.86
N ASN A 34 25.82 -10.61 -4.20
CA ASN A 34 25.98 -10.38 -2.78
C ASN A 34 25.30 -11.52 -1.98
N ASN A 35 25.97 -12.02 -0.94
CA ASN A 35 25.45 -13.08 -0.07
C ASN A 35 24.73 -12.54 1.18
N GLY A 36 24.39 -11.25 1.20
CA GLY A 36 23.58 -10.65 2.25
C GLY A 36 22.16 -11.23 2.33
N PRO A 37 21.44 -10.95 3.44
CA PRO A 37 20.06 -11.39 3.64
C PRO A 37 19.14 -10.76 2.59
N ASP A 38 18.05 -11.46 2.24
CA ASP A 38 17.06 -10.98 1.26
C ASP A 38 16.38 -9.67 1.70
N TYR A 39 16.21 -9.49 3.02
CA TYR A 39 15.58 -8.31 3.62
C TYR A 39 16.47 -7.69 4.70
N PRO A 40 17.52 -6.94 4.32
CA PRO A 40 18.41 -6.32 5.31
C PRO A 40 17.67 -5.25 6.12
N ILE A 41 17.98 -5.11 7.42
CA ILE A 41 17.46 -4.00 8.22
C ILE A 41 17.96 -2.68 7.63
N ALA A 42 17.03 -1.82 7.23
CA ALA A 42 17.31 -0.50 6.70
C ALA A 42 17.15 0.57 7.78
N LEU A 43 16.10 0.46 8.60
CA LEU A 43 15.84 1.36 9.72
C LEU A 43 15.48 0.59 11.00
N THR A 44 15.93 1.12 12.13
CA THR A 44 15.61 0.64 13.47
C THR A 44 15.33 1.82 14.39
N PRO A 45 14.49 1.67 15.43
CA PRO A 45 14.18 2.76 16.34
C PRO A 45 15.41 3.40 17.01
N THR A 46 16.51 2.66 17.22
CA THR A 46 17.72 3.18 17.85
C THR A 46 18.52 4.16 16.99
N MET A 47 18.19 4.29 15.70
CA MET A 47 18.79 5.29 14.82
C MET A 47 18.31 6.72 15.10
N PHE A 48 17.24 6.88 15.88
CA PHE A 48 16.63 8.18 16.17
C PHE A 48 16.64 8.47 17.67
N ASP A 49 17.16 9.65 18.02
CA ASP A 49 17.26 10.17 19.38
C ASP A 49 17.37 11.71 19.35
N ASP A 50 17.53 12.34 20.51
CA ASP A 50 17.66 13.80 20.62
C ASP A 50 18.86 14.38 19.85
N LYS A 51 19.91 13.58 19.61
CA LYS A 51 21.11 13.98 18.86
C LYS A 51 20.94 13.73 17.37
N ASN A 52 20.14 12.73 17.00
CA ASN A 52 19.81 12.33 15.63
C ASN A 52 18.29 12.38 15.41
N PRO A 53 17.68 13.58 15.38
CA PRO A 53 16.24 13.70 15.33
C PRO A 53 15.67 13.27 13.98
N ALA A 54 14.49 12.66 14.05
CA ALA A 54 13.73 12.15 12.92
C ALA A 54 13.35 13.25 11.90
N PRO A 55 12.97 12.87 10.66
CA PRO A 55 12.42 13.82 9.71
C PRO A 55 11.12 14.47 10.20
N LYS A 56 10.89 15.74 9.89
CA LYS A 56 9.72 16.50 10.35
C LYS A 56 8.41 15.98 9.76
N LEU A 57 8.42 15.62 8.47
CA LEU A 57 7.27 15.03 7.79
C LEU A 57 7.71 13.70 7.21
N VAL A 58 6.95 12.64 7.51
CA VAL A 58 7.27 11.28 7.06
C VAL A 58 6.09 10.67 6.32
N PHE A 59 6.36 10.02 5.19
CA PHE A 59 5.45 9.10 4.52
C PHE A 59 6.17 7.77 4.31
N THR A 60 5.61 6.68 4.83
CA THR A 60 6.12 5.32 4.61
C THR A 60 5.10 4.46 3.88
N GLU A 61 5.59 3.62 2.98
CA GLU A 61 4.80 2.60 2.31
C GLU A 61 4.95 1.23 2.95
N ALA A 62 5.66 1.09 4.07
CA ALA A 62 5.89 -0.20 4.72
C ALA A 62 4.60 -0.84 5.24
N CYS A 63 4.44 -2.16 5.01
CA CYS A 63 3.38 -2.93 5.64
C CYS A 63 3.43 -2.74 7.16
N TYR A 64 2.28 -2.45 7.77
CA TYR A 64 2.17 -2.19 9.21
C TYR A 64 3.03 -1.01 9.72
N GLY A 65 3.53 -0.13 8.84
CA GLY A 65 4.35 1.02 9.23
C GLY A 65 3.67 1.98 10.23
N ALA A 66 2.33 2.01 10.24
CA ALA A 66 1.51 2.75 11.20
C ALA A 66 0.75 1.84 12.19
N ASN A 67 1.10 0.56 12.31
CA ASN A 67 0.51 -0.33 13.32
C ASN A 67 1.14 -0.06 14.70
N ILE A 68 0.40 0.61 15.57
CA ILE A 68 0.86 1.08 16.89
C ILE A 68 0.10 0.44 18.08
N LEU A 69 -0.90 -0.38 17.79
CA LEU A 69 -1.73 -0.97 18.85
C LEU A 69 -0.86 -1.82 19.77
N GLU A 70 -0.91 -1.51 21.07
CA GLU A 70 -0.17 -2.21 22.13
C GLU A 70 1.36 -2.15 21.97
N LYS A 71 1.90 -1.13 21.28
CA LYS A 71 3.34 -0.95 21.07
C LYS A 71 3.88 0.28 21.77
N GLN A 72 5.14 0.21 22.17
CA GLN A 72 5.95 1.33 22.66
C GLN A 72 6.87 1.91 21.56
N CYS A 73 7.60 2.98 21.88
CA CYS A 73 8.47 3.67 20.93
C CYS A 73 9.60 2.78 20.36
N ASP A 74 10.13 1.84 21.13
CA ASP A 74 11.14 0.88 20.66
C ASP A 74 10.55 -0.30 19.86
N GLU A 75 9.22 -0.43 19.83
CA GLU A 75 8.49 -1.50 19.13
C GLU A 75 7.83 -1.05 17.82
N ALA A 76 7.74 0.27 17.60
CA ALA A 76 7.17 0.86 16.40
C ALA A 76 7.96 2.09 15.94
N LEU A 77 8.57 2.01 14.75
CA LEU A 77 9.26 3.13 14.11
C LEU A 77 8.37 4.39 14.00
N SER A 78 7.08 4.24 13.72
CA SER A 78 6.15 5.39 13.68
C SER A 78 6.08 6.15 15.00
N LEU A 79 6.03 5.45 16.14
CA LEU A 79 6.04 6.06 17.46
C LEU A 79 7.40 6.69 17.79
N LYS A 80 8.50 5.97 17.50
CA LYS A 80 9.86 6.52 17.68
C LYS A 80 10.07 7.81 16.89
N LEU A 81 9.64 7.84 15.63
CA LEU A 81 9.81 9.00 14.77
C LEU A 81 9.06 10.22 15.34
N LEU A 82 7.81 10.04 15.81
CA LEU A 82 7.05 11.10 16.48
C LEU A 82 7.75 11.59 17.76
N ASP A 83 8.22 10.67 18.59
CA ASP A 83 8.94 10.95 19.85
C ASP A 83 10.24 11.75 19.63
N THR A 84 10.89 11.56 18.46
CA THR A 84 12.20 12.13 18.16
C THR A 84 12.18 13.23 17.09
N GLY A 85 11.01 13.81 16.81
CA GLY A 85 10.91 15.08 16.07
C GLY A 85 10.02 15.09 14.82
N THR A 86 9.40 13.97 14.46
CA THR A 86 8.38 13.96 13.40
C THR A 86 7.11 14.67 13.87
N GLN A 87 6.69 15.68 13.11
CA GLN A 87 5.47 16.44 13.36
C GLN A 87 4.24 15.76 12.76
N SER A 88 4.38 15.21 11.54
CA SER A 88 3.32 14.40 10.91
C SER A 88 3.91 13.17 10.26
N PHE A 89 3.27 12.03 10.55
CA PHE A 89 3.64 10.74 10.04
C PHE A 89 2.47 10.13 9.28
N VAL A 90 2.70 9.68 8.04
CA VAL A 90 1.73 8.95 7.24
C VAL A 90 2.23 7.54 6.95
N GLY A 91 1.38 6.53 7.18
CA GLY A 91 1.71 5.15 6.89
C GLY A 91 0.50 4.22 7.01
N SER A 92 0.67 2.96 6.62
CA SER A 92 -0.39 1.95 6.63
C SER A 92 -0.49 1.20 7.96
N THR A 93 -1.71 1.05 8.49
CA THR A 93 -1.98 0.24 9.70
C THR A 93 -1.94 -1.27 9.45
N CYS A 94 -2.00 -1.70 8.19
CA CYS A 94 -1.91 -3.10 7.78
C CYS A 94 -1.01 -3.27 6.55
N VAL A 95 -1.11 -4.43 5.86
CA VAL A 95 -0.43 -4.67 4.58
C VAL A 95 -0.70 -3.52 3.61
N ALA A 96 0.37 -2.88 3.14
CA ALA A 96 0.37 -1.85 2.10
C ALA A 96 0.76 -2.48 0.77
N TYR A 97 -0.02 -2.22 -0.28
CA TYR A 97 0.29 -2.68 -1.64
C TYR A 97 0.89 -1.55 -2.46
N GLY A 98 1.90 -1.86 -3.25
CA GLY A 98 2.49 -0.96 -4.23
C GLY A 98 2.56 -1.58 -5.63
N SER A 99 2.73 -0.71 -6.62
CA SER A 99 3.05 -1.01 -8.01
C SER A 99 4.42 -1.67 -8.17
N ILE A 100 4.50 -2.62 -9.10
CA ILE A 100 5.78 -3.16 -9.58
C ILE A 100 6.22 -2.44 -10.86
N THR A 101 5.24 -2.05 -11.67
CA THR A 101 5.44 -1.35 -12.93
C THR A 101 4.46 -0.20 -13.03
N PRO A 102 4.78 0.85 -13.81
CA PRO A 102 3.81 1.89 -14.13
C PRO A 102 2.51 1.32 -14.74
N PRO A 103 1.36 2.01 -14.55
CA PRO A 103 1.19 3.25 -13.78
C PRO A 103 1.28 3.04 -12.25
N LEU A 104 1.55 4.12 -11.50
CA LEU A 104 1.51 4.06 -10.04
C LEU A 104 0.08 3.74 -9.59
N ILE A 105 -0.03 2.85 -8.59
CA ILE A 105 -1.29 2.43 -7.98
C ILE A 105 -1.10 2.28 -6.48
N ALA A 106 -2.21 2.21 -5.74
CA ALA A 106 -2.21 1.95 -4.31
C ALA A 106 -1.25 2.89 -3.54
N ALA A 107 -0.34 2.36 -2.71
CA ALA A 107 0.55 3.15 -1.86
C ALA A 107 1.45 4.10 -2.66
N ASP A 108 2.03 3.66 -3.79
CA ASP A 108 2.98 4.52 -4.52
C ASP A 108 2.25 5.72 -5.17
N TYR A 109 1.02 5.52 -5.66
CA TYR A 109 0.19 6.63 -6.16
C TYR A 109 -0.16 7.59 -5.03
N LEU A 110 -0.58 7.06 -3.88
CA LEU A 110 -0.95 7.85 -2.72
C LEU A 110 0.23 8.69 -2.22
N ALA A 111 1.42 8.08 -2.13
CA ALA A 111 2.65 8.75 -1.72
C ALA A 111 3.02 9.88 -2.70
N ASN A 112 3.00 9.60 -4.00
CA ASN A 112 3.29 10.60 -5.03
C ASN A 112 2.32 11.79 -4.96
N ALA A 113 1.00 11.52 -4.88
CA ALA A 113 0.00 12.57 -4.79
C ALA A 113 0.10 13.37 -3.48
N PHE A 114 0.41 12.71 -2.37
CA PHE A 114 0.64 13.37 -1.08
C PHE A 114 1.81 14.35 -1.15
N TRP A 115 2.96 13.90 -1.66
CA TRP A 115 4.15 14.74 -1.73
C TRP A 115 3.98 15.91 -2.69
N GLN A 116 3.31 15.72 -3.83
CA GLN A 116 2.95 16.83 -4.71
C GLN A 116 2.16 17.92 -3.95
N ASN A 117 1.14 17.52 -3.19
CA ASN A 117 0.33 18.46 -2.41
C ASN A 117 1.14 19.16 -1.29
N VAL A 118 2.01 18.43 -0.59
CA VAL A 118 2.88 19.00 0.46
C VAL A 118 3.85 20.03 -0.14
N LEU A 119 4.44 19.72 -1.29
CA LEU A 119 5.37 20.60 -1.99
C LEU A 119 4.67 21.82 -2.62
N GLU A 120 3.35 21.76 -2.80
CA GLU A 120 2.49 22.91 -3.16
C GLU A 120 2.09 23.77 -1.94
N GLY A 121 2.54 23.43 -0.73
CA GLY A 121 2.28 24.22 0.48
C GLY A 121 0.99 23.84 1.20
N MET A 122 0.41 22.68 0.90
CA MET A 122 -0.75 22.16 1.64
C MET A 122 -0.30 21.56 3.00
N PRO A 123 -1.07 21.78 4.08
CA PRO A 123 -0.80 21.12 5.36
C PRO A 123 -1.02 19.61 5.25
N ALA A 124 -0.26 18.83 6.02
CA ALA A 124 -0.16 17.36 5.88
C ALA A 124 -1.52 16.64 5.87
N GLY A 125 -2.44 17.00 6.76
CA GLY A 125 -3.77 16.40 6.81
C GLY A 125 -4.61 16.70 5.55
N TYR A 126 -4.53 17.92 5.03
CA TYR A 126 -5.23 18.28 3.80
C TYR A 126 -4.59 17.64 2.58
N ALA A 127 -3.25 17.58 2.53
CA ALA A 127 -2.49 16.91 1.49
C ALA A 127 -2.85 15.42 1.40
N LEU A 128 -2.96 14.72 2.53
CA LEU A 128 -3.37 13.31 2.57
C LEU A 128 -4.82 13.12 2.13
N MET A 129 -5.73 13.98 2.58
CA MET A 129 -7.13 13.94 2.15
C MET A 129 -7.25 14.09 0.63
N GLN A 130 -6.57 15.09 0.05
CA GLN A 130 -6.55 15.32 -1.40
C GLN A 130 -5.89 14.15 -2.15
N ALA A 131 -4.83 13.57 -1.62
CA ALA A 131 -4.18 12.40 -2.22
C ALA A 131 -5.11 11.18 -2.27
N LYS A 132 -5.88 10.93 -1.20
CA LYS A 132 -6.90 9.87 -1.16
C LYS A 132 -8.03 10.11 -2.18
N LEU A 133 -8.49 11.35 -2.33
CA LEU A 133 -9.49 11.70 -3.33
C LEU A 133 -8.97 11.46 -4.75
N ARG A 134 -7.75 11.92 -5.06
CA ARG A 134 -7.11 11.70 -6.36
C ARG A 134 -6.94 10.21 -6.66
N LEU A 135 -6.54 9.40 -5.67
CA LEU A 135 -6.45 7.94 -5.86
C LEU A 135 -7.81 7.34 -6.21
N ALA A 136 -8.87 7.70 -5.49
CA ALA A 136 -10.21 7.20 -5.77
C ALA A 136 -10.71 7.61 -7.16
N GLU A 137 -10.50 8.87 -7.55
CA GLU A 137 -10.86 9.41 -8.86
C GLU A 137 -10.10 8.70 -9.99
N GLU A 138 -8.79 8.53 -9.84
CA GLU A 138 -7.96 7.86 -10.85
C GLU A 138 -8.34 6.39 -11.02
N MET A 139 -8.58 5.66 -9.93
CA MET A 139 -9.01 4.25 -10.03
C MET A 139 -10.41 4.15 -10.66
N ILE A 140 -11.35 5.01 -10.30
CA ILE A 140 -12.66 5.03 -10.99
C ILE A 140 -12.52 5.36 -12.47
N LYS A 141 -11.66 6.32 -12.83
CA LYS A 141 -11.41 6.68 -14.23
C LYS A 141 -10.76 5.53 -15.02
N ALA A 142 -9.79 4.84 -14.42
CA ALA A 142 -9.00 3.82 -15.09
C ALA A 142 -9.72 2.46 -15.22
N GLN A 143 -10.45 2.04 -14.18
CA GLN A 143 -11.09 0.71 -14.12
C GLN A 143 -12.61 0.74 -13.85
N GLY A 144 -13.19 1.90 -13.53
CA GLY A 144 -14.65 2.06 -13.35
C GLY A 144 -15.17 1.75 -11.94
N PHE A 145 -14.31 1.36 -11.01
CA PHE A 145 -14.67 1.00 -9.63
C PHE A 145 -13.44 1.08 -8.70
N LEU A 146 -13.66 1.00 -7.39
CA LEU A 146 -12.62 0.78 -6.39
C LEU A 146 -12.62 -0.69 -5.99
N ASP A 147 -11.50 -1.39 -6.22
CA ASP A 147 -11.34 -2.78 -5.80
C ASP A 147 -10.90 -2.90 -4.34
N GLY A 148 -10.70 -4.13 -3.87
CA GLY A 148 -10.28 -4.36 -2.50
C GLY A 148 -8.90 -3.76 -2.16
N GLU A 149 -8.02 -3.60 -3.14
CA GLU A 149 -6.67 -3.03 -2.95
C GLU A 149 -6.75 -1.50 -2.84
N ASP A 150 -7.57 -0.89 -3.70
CA ASP A 150 -7.85 0.54 -3.69
C ASP A 150 -8.52 0.94 -2.36
N GLN A 151 -9.58 0.22 -1.98
CA GLN A 151 -10.29 0.45 -0.72
C GLN A 151 -9.37 0.24 0.49
N LYS A 152 -8.55 -0.81 0.48
CA LYS A 152 -7.59 -1.06 1.56
C LYS A 152 -6.63 0.11 1.72
N THR A 153 -6.01 0.56 0.63
CA THR A 153 -5.08 1.71 0.65
C THR A 153 -5.75 2.97 1.20
N LEU A 154 -6.96 3.28 0.73
CA LEU A 154 -7.72 4.46 1.18
C LEU A 154 -8.05 4.41 2.68
N LEU A 155 -8.31 3.23 3.23
CA LEU A 155 -8.69 3.04 4.63
C LEU A 155 -7.47 2.89 5.56
N SER A 156 -6.44 2.18 5.13
CA SER A 156 -5.32 1.78 6.01
C SER A 156 -4.27 2.86 6.18
N PHE A 157 -4.10 3.77 5.22
CA PHE A 157 -3.16 4.87 5.35
C PHE A 157 -3.72 5.96 6.26
N VAL A 158 -3.09 6.17 7.41
CA VAL A 158 -3.51 7.13 8.44
C VAL A 158 -2.44 8.19 8.65
N LEU A 159 -2.82 9.28 9.32
CA LEU A 159 -1.90 10.31 9.78
C LEU A 159 -1.83 10.29 11.31
N TYR A 160 -0.62 10.28 11.85
CA TYR A 160 -0.33 10.55 13.26
C TYR A 160 0.43 11.88 13.40
N GLY A 161 0.27 12.54 14.53
CA GLY A 161 0.84 13.87 14.79
C GLY A 161 -0.06 15.02 14.37
N ASP A 162 0.52 16.17 14.04
CA ASP A 162 -0.18 17.41 13.71
C ASP A 162 -0.68 17.39 12.25
N PRO A 163 -2.01 17.39 11.99
CA PRO A 163 -2.54 17.47 10.62
C PRO A 163 -2.36 18.86 9.97
N LEU A 164 -1.97 19.89 10.74
CA LEU A 164 -1.73 21.25 10.26
C LEU A 164 -0.27 21.54 9.95
N ALA A 165 0.65 20.61 10.22
CA ALA A 165 2.05 20.79 9.90
C ALA A 165 2.22 21.03 8.40
N PHE A 166 3.08 21.99 8.05
CA PHE A 166 3.37 22.39 6.69
C PHE A 166 4.86 22.19 6.41
N HIS A 167 5.20 22.17 5.13
CA HIS A 167 6.61 22.26 4.73
C HIS A 167 7.11 23.70 4.94
N ASP A 168 8.08 23.87 5.84
CA ASP A 168 8.69 25.18 6.14
C ASP A 168 9.19 25.88 4.86
N GLY A 169 8.97 27.20 4.76
CA GLY A 169 9.45 28.01 3.63
C GLY A 169 8.50 28.10 2.43
N LEU A 170 7.35 27.43 2.47
CA LEU A 170 6.28 27.62 1.49
C LEU A 170 5.23 28.63 1.98
N GLN A 171 4.66 29.37 1.04
CA GLN A 171 3.50 30.21 1.32
C GLN A 171 2.32 29.29 1.66
N THR A 172 1.85 29.35 2.91
CA THR A 172 0.75 28.50 3.38
C THR A 172 -0.52 28.80 2.62
N MET A 173 -1.13 27.78 2.02
CA MET A 173 -2.47 27.93 1.46
C MET A 173 -3.52 27.83 2.57
N PRO A 174 -4.43 28.80 2.70
CA PRO A 174 -5.53 28.67 3.65
C PRO A 174 -6.37 27.44 3.29
N LYS A 175 -6.80 26.68 4.31
CA LYS A 175 -7.68 25.52 4.11
C LYS A 175 -8.89 25.97 3.28
N PRO A 176 -9.14 25.37 2.10
CA PRO A 176 -10.32 25.69 1.34
C PRO A 176 -11.55 25.41 2.18
N GLN A 177 -12.41 26.42 2.40
CA GLN A 177 -13.68 26.27 3.10
C GLN A 177 -14.74 25.60 2.20
N PHE A 178 -14.36 24.54 1.49
CA PHE A 178 -15.29 23.78 0.68
C PHE A 178 -16.03 22.76 1.55
N ARG A 179 -17.30 23.03 1.83
CA ARG A 179 -18.24 22.01 2.31
C ARG A 179 -18.88 21.34 1.11
N TYR A 180 -18.53 20.07 0.89
CA TYR A 180 -19.23 19.24 -0.09
C TYR A 180 -20.70 19.10 0.34
N LYS A 181 -21.62 19.59 -0.50
CA LYS A 181 -23.07 19.45 -0.27
C LYS A 181 -23.59 18.05 -0.63
N SER A 182 -22.82 17.30 -1.40
CA SER A 182 -23.12 15.95 -1.84
C SER A 182 -21.84 15.15 -1.99
N TYR A 183 -21.88 13.88 -1.61
CA TYR A 183 -20.79 12.93 -1.84
C TYR A 183 -21.06 12.18 -3.15
N PRO A 184 -20.07 12.09 -4.06
CA PRO A 184 -20.23 11.27 -5.26
C PRO A 184 -20.45 9.81 -4.83
N LYS A 185 -21.39 9.12 -5.49
CA LYS A 185 -21.53 7.67 -5.30
C LYS A 185 -20.31 7.00 -5.94
N LEU A 186 -19.43 6.45 -5.10
CA LEU A 186 -18.28 5.68 -5.56
C LEU A 186 -18.73 4.23 -5.81
N LYS A 187 -18.42 3.69 -6.98
CA LYS A 187 -18.64 2.26 -7.27
C LYS A 187 -17.53 1.46 -6.60
N THR A 188 -17.88 0.70 -5.56
CA THR A 188 -16.95 -0.23 -4.90
C THR A 188 -17.37 -1.66 -5.22
N ILE A 189 -16.39 -2.55 -5.21
CA ILE A 189 -16.58 -4.00 -5.40
C ILE A 189 -15.88 -4.74 -4.28
N SER A 190 -16.38 -5.93 -3.94
CA SER A 190 -15.76 -6.81 -2.95
C SER A 190 -15.32 -8.11 -3.61
N ASP A 191 -14.16 -8.62 -3.20
CA ASP A 191 -13.71 -9.97 -3.56
C ASP A 191 -14.09 -11.00 -2.49
N TYR A 192 -14.82 -10.61 -1.44
CA TYR A 192 -15.19 -11.48 -0.34
C TYR A 192 -16.09 -12.62 -0.82
N ASP A 193 -17.13 -12.30 -1.58
CA ASP A 193 -18.16 -13.24 -2.06
C ASP A 193 -17.77 -13.97 -3.36
N MET A 194 -16.55 -13.77 -3.86
CA MET A 194 -16.07 -14.48 -5.04
C MET A 194 -15.79 -15.96 -4.73
N PHE A 195 -16.06 -16.83 -5.69
CA PHE A 195 -15.70 -18.24 -5.58
C PHE A 195 -14.18 -18.37 -5.40
N SER A 196 -13.75 -19.04 -4.34
CA SER A 196 -12.35 -19.21 -3.98
C SER A 196 -11.94 -20.65 -4.13
N SER A 197 -10.80 -20.89 -4.77
CA SER A 197 -10.18 -22.22 -4.84
C SER A 197 -8.66 -22.07 -4.83
N SER A 198 -7.99 -23.10 -4.33
CA SER A 198 -6.54 -23.25 -4.33
C SER A 198 -6.07 -24.23 -5.40
N ASP A 199 -7.00 -24.83 -6.16
CA ASP A 199 -6.68 -25.79 -7.20
C ASP A 199 -6.32 -25.06 -8.50
N GLU A 200 -5.05 -25.13 -8.90
CA GLU A 200 -4.58 -24.51 -10.13
C GLU A 200 -5.23 -25.06 -11.42
N SER A 201 -5.90 -26.22 -11.36
CA SER A 201 -6.55 -26.83 -12.53
C SER A 201 -7.81 -26.08 -12.96
N ASP A 202 -8.44 -25.35 -12.04
CA ASP A 202 -9.62 -24.55 -12.29
C ASP A 202 -9.32 -23.19 -12.97
N LEU A 203 -8.06 -22.77 -12.96
CA LEU A 203 -7.63 -21.51 -13.59
C LEU A 203 -7.62 -21.64 -15.11
N PRO A 204 -8.18 -20.67 -15.87
CA PRO A 204 -8.04 -20.66 -17.31
C PRO A 204 -6.56 -20.73 -17.73
N LYS A 205 -6.24 -21.59 -18.71
CA LYS A 205 -4.86 -21.82 -19.18
C LYS A 205 -4.11 -20.52 -19.50
N GLN A 206 -4.81 -19.52 -20.04
CA GLN A 206 -4.24 -18.21 -20.35
C GLN A 206 -3.84 -17.43 -19.10
N VAL A 207 -4.68 -17.42 -18.05
CA VAL A 207 -4.37 -16.77 -16.77
C VAL A 207 -3.17 -17.47 -16.14
N LYS A 208 -3.16 -18.81 -16.10
CA LYS A 208 -2.02 -19.59 -15.57
C LYS A 208 -0.70 -19.26 -16.28
N LYS A 209 -0.73 -19.15 -17.61
CA LYS A 209 0.44 -18.74 -18.41
C LYS A 209 0.90 -17.32 -18.08
N GLN A 210 -0.03 -16.38 -17.90
CA GLN A 210 0.33 -15.01 -17.53
C GLN A 210 0.90 -14.93 -16.11
N VAL A 211 0.31 -15.63 -15.14
CA VAL A 211 0.83 -15.71 -13.76
C VAL A 211 2.28 -16.19 -13.76
N LYS A 212 2.58 -17.31 -14.43
CA LYS A 212 3.97 -17.82 -14.54
C LYS A 212 4.92 -16.78 -15.13
N LYS A 213 4.54 -16.16 -16.25
CA LYS A 213 5.34 -15.12 -16.90
C LYS A 213 5.59 -13.91 -15.98
N VAL A 214 4.60 -13.52 -15.18
CA VAL A 214 4.71 -12.39 -14.26
C VAL A 214 5.64 -12.74 -13.09
N VAL A 215 5.48 -13.93 -12.51
CA VAL A 215 6.33 -14.41 -11.41
C VAL A 215 7.79 -14.52 -11.85
N GLU A 216 8.05 -15.20 -12.98
CA GLU A 216 9.40 -15.36 -13.55
C GLU A 216 10.09 -14.01 -13.81
N LYS A 217 9.32 -13.00 -14.26
CA LYS A 217 9.88 -11.71 -14.66
C LYS A 217 10.10 -10.74 -13.50
N TYR A 218 9.17 -10.70 -12.55
CA TYR A 218 9.10 -9.62 -11.56
C TYR A 218 9.29 -10.08 -10.12
N LEU A 219 9.21 -11.38 -9.87
CA LEU A 219 9.23 -11.96 -8.54
C LEU A 219 10.16 -13.19 -8.47
N PRO A 220 11.43 -13.06 -8.89
CA PRO A 220 12.41 -14.13 -8.70
C PRO A 220 12.46 -14.49 -7.20
N GLY A 221 12.34 -15.78 -6.88
CA GLY A 221 12.23 -16.26 -5.50
C GLY A 221 10.79 -16.47 -4.99
N LEU A 222 9.74 -16.12 -5.73
CA LEU A 222 8.35 -16.54 -5.39
C LEU A 222 7.95 -17.87 -6.05
N GLU A 223 8.89 -18.68 -6.55
CA GLU A 223 8.58 -19.91 -7.28
C GLU A 223 7.77 -20.94 -6.47
N ASN A 224 7.93 -20.94 -5.14
CA ASN A 224 7.23 -21.84 -4.20
C ASN A 224 6.13 -21.15 -3.39
N ALA A 225 5.58 -20.04 -3.88
CA ALA A 225 4.51 -19.32 -3.19
C ALA A 225 3.20 -20.12 -3.19
N GLN A 226 2.46 -20.04 -2.07
CA GLN A 226 1.09 -20.55 -2.00
C GLN A 226 0.20 -19.68 -2.89
N MET A 227 -0.43 -20.29 -3.89
CA MET A 227 -1.37 -19.62 -4.80
C MET A 227 -2.80 -19.83 -4.33
N ASN A 228 -3.52 -18.72 -4.12
CA ASN A 228 -4.96 -18.71 -3.99
C ASN A 228 -5.55 -17.92 -5.15
N TYR A 229 -6.64 -18.39 -5.72
CA TYR A 229 -7.34 -17.62 -6.75
C TYR A 229 -8.83 -17.50 -6.44
N LYS A 230 -9.40 -16.40 -6.92
CA LYS A 230 -10.83 -16.08 -6.82
C LYS A 230 -11.39 -15.79 -8.20
N LYS A 231 -12.56 -16.34 -8.51
CA LYS A 231 -13.31 -16.06 -9.75
C LYS A 231 -14.63 -15.37 -9.41
N SER A 232 -15.01 -14.40 -10.24
CA SER A 232 -16.34 -13.78 -10.16
C SER A 232 -17.42 -14.85 -10.40
N LEU A 233 -18.48 -14.84 -9.59
CA LEU A 233 -19.62 -15.73 -9.79
C LEU A 233 -20.30 -15.36 -11.12
N ASP A 234 -20.49 -16.32 -12.01
CA ASP A 234 -21.23 -16.10 -13.25
C ASP A 234 -22.69 -15.76 -12.89
N THR A 235 -23.10 -14.50 -13.05
CA THR A 235 -24.48 -14.05 -12.80
C THR A 235 -25.51 -14.59 -13.81
N ALA A 236 -25.15 -15.62 -14.59
CA ALA A 236 -26.00 -16.20 -15.62
C ALA A 236 -26.78 -17.47 -15.18
N GLY A 237 -26.65 -17.92 -13.92
CA GLY A 237 -27.11 -19.25 -13.52
C GLY A 237 -28.19 -19.37 -12.45
N GLU A 238 -28.25 -18.50 -11.44
CA GLU A 238 -29.04 -18.80 -10.23
C GLU A 238 -30.08 -17.71 -9.93
N LYS A 239 -31.32 -17.96 -10.38
CA LYS A 239 -32.50 -17.47 -9.69
C LYS A 239 -32.78 -18.39 -8.50
N SER A 240 -32.18 -18.11 -7.35
CA SER A 240 -32.58 -18.74 -6.09
C SER A 240 -32.75 -17.68 -5.00
N GLY A 241 -34.00 -17.59 -4.52
CA GLY A 241 -34.42 -17.27 -3.15
C GLY A 241 -33.71 -16.18 -2.34
N SER A 242 -34.41 -15.06 -2.17
CA SER A 242 -34.48 -14.18 -0.99
C SER A 242 -33.19 -13.64 -0.36
N GLY A 243 -33.11 -12.30 -0.36
CA GLY A 243 -32.75 -11.59 0.87
C GLY A 243 -31.33 -11.06 0.99
N THR A 244 -30.83 -10.32 0.00
CA THR A 244 -30.07 -9.07 0.18
C THR A 244 -29.75 -8.52 -1.21
N THR A 245 -30.23 -7.33 -1.54
CA THR A 245 -29.86 -6.62 -2.78
C THR A 245 -28.42 -6.12 -2.65
N ASN A 246 -27.45 -7.01 -2.77
CA ASN A 246 -26.07 -6.59 -2.94
C ASN A 246 -25.89 -6.10 -4.39
N ASN A 247 -25.19 -4.97 -4.55
CA ASN A 247 -24.85 -4.31 -5.82
C ASN A 247 -23.91 -5.16 -6.72
N HIS A 248 -23.99 -6.49 -6.70
CA HIS A 248 -23.10 -7.39 -7.45
C HIS A 248 -23.42 -7.49 -8.94
N ALA A 249 -24.62 -7.09 -9.37
CA ALA A 249 -25.08 -7.24 -10.76
C ALA A 249 -24.25 -6.45 -11.79
N ASP A 250 -23.31 -5.62 -11.34
CA ASP A 250 -22.65 -4.60 -12.16
C ASP A 250 -21.11 -4.68 -12.11
N ALA A 251 -20.55 -5.66 -11.40
CA ALA A 251 -19.10 -5.87 -11.34
C ALA A 251 -18.65 -6.70 -12.56
N PRO A 252 -17.59 -6.30 -13.29
CA PRO A 252 -17.13 -7.07 -14.44
C PRO A 252 -16.51 -8.40 -14.00
N ASP A 253 -16.76 -9.44 -14.79
CA ASP A 253 -16.14 -10.74 -14.65
C ASP A 253 -14.61 -10.62 -14.63
N ARG A 254 -14.01 -11.10 -13.54
CA ARG A 254 -12.57 -11.07 -13.30
C ARG A 254 -12.07 -12.29 -12.55
N TYR A 255 -10.77 -12.49 -12.66
CA TYR A 255 -9.99 -13.43 -11.85
C TYR A 255 -9.01 -12.64 -10.97
N VAL A 256 -8.93 -12.98 -9.70
CA VAL A 256 -7.96 -12.41 -8.77
C VAL A 256 -7.06 -13.54 -8.28
N VAL A 257 -5.77 -13.45 -8.56
CA VAL A 257 -4.76 -14.40 -8.12
C VAL A 257 -3.90 -13.74 -7.04
N THR A 258 -3.79 -14.37 -5.88
CA THR A 258 -2.92 -13.94 -4.79
C THR A 258 -1.87 -15.01 -4.54
N LEU A 259 -0.60 -14.62 -4.66
CA LEU A 259 0.54 -15.42 -4.26
C LEU A 259 0.97 -14.98 -2.88
N LYS A 260 1.19 -15.94 -1.98
CA LYS A 260 1.71 -15.70 -0.64
C LYS A 260 2.99 -16.52 -0.44
N LYS A 261 4.09 -15.88 -0.05
CA LYS A 261 5.30 -16.58 0.43
C LYS A 261 5.66 -16.12 1.82
N LEU A 262 5.99 -17.09 2.66
CA LEU A 262 6.65 -16.85 3.92
C LEU A 262 8.16 -16.94 3.68
N VAL A 263 8.90 -15.91 4.07
CA VAL A 263 10.36 -15.88 4.02
C VAL A 263 10.87 -15.90 5.45
N GLU A 264 11.52 -17.01 5.81
CA GLU A 264 12.02 -17.27 7.17
C GLU A 264 13.56 -17.29 7.23
N GLU A 265 14.25 -17.06 6.10
CA GLU A 265 15.71 -17.24 6.04
C GLU A 265 16.47 -16.21 6.89
N ASN A 266 17.15 -16.71 7.93
CA ASN A 266 18.18 -16.04 8.74
C ASN A 266 17.77 -14.73 9.43
N GLN A 267 16.47 -14.52 9.67
CA GLN A 267 15.93 -13.36 10.38
C GLN A 267 15.10 -13.80 11.58
N PRO A 268 15.08 -13.03 12.69
CA PRO A 268 14.28 -13.37 13.87
C PRO A 268 12.76 -13.23 13.65
N VAL A 269 12.32 -12.59 12.56
CA VAL A 269 10.91 -12.32 12.26
C VAL A 269 10.57 -12.84 10.86
N ALA A 270 9.46 -13.56 10.73
CA ALA A 270 9.01 -14.09 9.45
C ALA A 270 8.39 -12.99 8.58
N HIS A 271 8.84 -12.88 7.34
CA HIS A 271 8.31 -11.90 6.38
C HIS A 271 7.24 -12.55 5.51
N GLN A 272 6.05 -11.94 5.45
CA GLN A 272 4.97 -12.39 4.57
C GLN A 272 4.86 -11.50 3.35
N HIS A 273 5.19 -12.05 2.18
CA HIS A 273 5.07 -11.37 0.91
C HIS A 273 3.81 -11.79 0.19
N TYR A 274 3.10 -10.79 -0.32
CA TYR A 274 1.91 -10.96 -1.12
C TYR A 274 2.15 -10.35 -2.49
N ALA A 275 1.85 -11.11 -3.54
CA ALA A 275 1.72 -10.57 -4.89
C ALA A 275 0.29 -10.80 -5.35
N ARG A 276 -0.37 -9.74 -5.81
CA ARG A 276 -1.78 -9.80 -6.18
C ARG A 276 -1.96 -9.34 -7.61
N MET A 277 -2.63 -10.17 -8.40
CA MET A 277 -2.87 -9.96 -9.82
C MET A 277 -4.35 -10.03 -10.12
N THR A 278 -4.87 -9.03 -10.80
CA THR A 278 -6.26 -8.98 -11.26
C THR A 278 -6.29 -9.10 -12.78
N PHE A 279 -7.04 -10.06 -13.30
CA PHE A 279 -7.21 -10.33 -14.72
C PHE A 279 -8.65 -10.12 -15.16
N ASP A 280 -8.85 -9.61 -16.37
CA ASP A 280 -10.18 -9.58 -16.99
C ASP A 280 -10.67 -10.99 -17.36
N LYS A 281 -11.94 -11.10 -17.79
CA LYS A 281 -12.51 -12.37 -18.26
C LYS A 281 -11.76 -13.03 -19.43
N LYS A 282 -11.00 -12.25 -20.20
CA LYS A 282 -10.16 -12.74 -21.31
C LYS A 282 -8.77 -13.18 -20.83
N GLY A 283 -8.48 -13.10 -19.53
CA GLY A 283 -7.18 -13.44 -18.97
C GLY A 283 -6.08 -12.42 -19.26
N LYS A 284 -6.44 -11.16 -19.55
CA LYS A 284 -5.49 -10.04 -19.64
C LYS A 284 -5.28 -9.45 -18.25
N LEU A 285 -4.02 -9.28 -17.85
CA LEU A 285 -3.66 -8.58 -16.62
C LEU A 285 -4.15 -7.11 -16.65
N ILE A 286 -4.95 -6.75 -15.65
CA ILE A 286 -5.46 -5.39 -15.41
C ILE A 286 -4.58 -4.68 -14.37
N LYS A 287 -4.30 -5.37 -13.26
CA LYS A 287 -3.60 -4.79 -12.10
C LYS A 287 -2.64 -5.80 -11.51
N PHE A 288 -1.48 -5.31 -11.08
CA PHE A 288 -0.45 -6.11 -10.42
C PHE A 288 0.22 -5.33 -9.30
N THR A 289 0.09 -5.82 -8.07
CA THR A 289 0.67 -5.21 -6.88
C THR A 289 1.48 -6.20 -6.06
N THR A 290 2.36 -5.65 -5.22
CA THR A 290 3.04 -6.38 -4.15
C THR A 290 2.92 -5.71 -2.82
N SER A 291 2.88 -6.52 -1.75
CA SER A 291 3.01 -6.02 -0.40
C SER A 291 4.39 -5.39 -0.19
N ARG A 292 4.39 -4.29 0.54
CA ARG A 292 5.58 -3.49 0.79
C ARG A 292 6.35 -3.85 2.03
#